data_AF-A0A6J4H7A7-F1
#
_entry.id   AF-A0A6J4H7A7-F1
#
_cell.length_a   1.000
_cell.length_b   1.000
_cell.length_c   1.000
_cell.angle_alpha   90.00
_cell.angle_beta   90.00
_cell.angle_gamma   90.00
#
_symmetry.space_group_name_H-M   'P 1'
#
loop_
_entity.id
_entity.type
_entity.pdbx_description
1 polymer ?
#
loop_
_entity_poly.entity_id
_entity_poly.type
_entity_poly.pdbx_seq_one_letter_code
_entity_poly.pdbx_strand_id
1 'polypeptide(L)'
;MTLGTHRHWLRPAVILVAMLVFMLVFRQRTTPVQLASPQALNSFAEALPTAAVVLPSIEDAPPMTAGNNASRPTTAITAHTRIYTGAGTYTTEDVASLAEPIEAAISYVHERTGLALSQPVNVVFDRRPGACGLDAAAFTNVRTMFLYACRDIPQGRAVNILAHEVVHQLAHDRYGAAHMQADIILSEGLATWGAGRYWLGGAPSFRDFVAENYRGNLLPLDTDSRGASTATMNQLYYQWASFVEWIRATHGTAAFDNLYGGGTGRQPGTAPYADVLGVSLRDAETAWQAWLDQPAP
;
A
#
# COMPACT_ATOMS: atom_id res chain seq x y z
N MET A 1 -55.30 -25.45 -44.67
CA MET A 1 -55.25 -25.94 -43.28
C MET A 1 -53.80 -26.13 -42.87
N THR A 2 -53.45 -25.53 -41.73
CA THR A 2 -52.34 -25.84 -40.79
C THR A 2 -50.88 -25.84 -41.29
N LEU A 3 -50.24 -24.67 -41.25
CA LEU A 3 -48.85 -24.50 -40.80
C LEU A 3 -48.94 -24.02 -39.35
N GLY A 4 -48.34 -24.61 -38.32
CA GLY A 4 -47.14 -25.43 -38.29
C GLY A 4 -46.24 -24.84 -37.20
N THR A 5 -46.49 -25.26 -35.97
CA THR A 5 -45.90 -24.84 -34.70
C THR A 5 -44.37 -24.80 -34.66
N HIS A 6 -43.76 -23.63 -34.80
CA HIS A 6 -42.32 -23.42 -34.53
C HIS A 6 -42.01 -22.28 -33.56
N ARG A 7 -43.01 -21.77 -32.82
CA ARG A 7 -42.82 -20.60 -31.93
C ARG A 7 -42.49 -20.95 -30.47
N HIS A 8 -42.48 -22.23 -30.09
CA HIS A 8 -42.31 -22.64 -28.68
C HIS A 8 -40.84 -22.84 -28.25
N TRP A 9 -39.89 -22.93 -29.18
CA TRP A 9 -38.46 -23.13 -28.86
C TRP A 9 -37.62 -21.84 -28.78
N LEU A 10 -38.13 -20.72 -29.31
CA LEU A 10 -37.41 -19.43 -29.28
C LEU A 10 -37.35 -18.81 -27.88
N ARG A 11 -38.36 -19.02 -27.04
CA ARG A 11 -38.41 -18.48 -25.68
C ARG A 11 -37.37 -19.08 -24.73
N PRO A 12 -37.19 -20.42 -24.64
CA PRO A 12 -36.15 -20.99 -23.78
C PRO A 12 -34.73 -20.64 -24.26
N ALA A 13 -34.51 -20.55 -25.58
CA ALA A 13 -33.21 -20.17 -26.13
C ALA A 13 -32.80 -18.73 -25.77
N VAL A 14 -33.75 -17.78 -25.83
CA VAL A 14 -33.50 -16.38 -25.44
C VAL A 14 -33.23 -16.26 -23.93
N ILE A 15 -33.94 -17.04 -23.10
CA ILE A 15 -33.69 -17.06 -21.64
C ILE A 15 -32.32 -17.65 -21.33
N LEU A 16 -31.90 -18.72 -22.01
CA LEU A 16 -30.57 -19.33 -21.82
C LEU A 16 -29.44 -18.37 -22.24
N VAL A 17 -29.59 -17.68 -23.38
CA VAL A 17 -28.61 -16.67 -23.82
C VAL A 17 -28.59 -15.48 -22.86
N ALA A 18 -29.75 -15.01 -22.39
CA ALA A 18 -29.82 -13.94 -21.39
C ALA A 18 -29.18 -14.34 -20.06
N MET A 19 -29.38 -15.57 -19.59
CA MET A 19 -28.72 -16.09 -18.38
C MET A 19 -27.21 -16.28 -18.58
N LEU A 20 -26.77 -16.72 -19.77
CA LEU A 20 -25.34 -16.86 -20.06
C LEU A 20 -24.65 -15.50 -20.14
N VAL A 21 -25.29 -14.50 -20.77
CA VAL A 21 -24.84 -13.10 -20.77
C VAL A 21 -24.88 -12.53 -19.36
N PHE A 22 -25.93 -12.79 -18.57
CA PHE A 22 -25.99 -12.36 -17.17
C PHE A 22 -24.88 -13.02 -16.34
N MET A 23 -24.61 -14.32 -16.50
CA MET A 23 -23.50 -15.00 -15.84
C MET A 23 -22.13 -14.53 -16.33
N LEU A 24 -21.97 -14.11 -17.58
CA LEU A 24 -20.73 -13.55 -18.12
C LEU A 24 -20.51 -12.10 -17.69
N VAL A 25 -21.58 -11.30 -17.63
CA VAL A 25 -21.57 -9.90 -17.19
C VAL A 25 -21.46 -9.79 -15.67
N PHE A 26 -22.01 -10.74 -14.90
CA PHE A 26 -21.88 -10.81 -13.43
C PHE A 26 -20.78 -11.78 -12.94
N ARG A 27 -20.14 -12.55 -13.83
CA ARG A 27 -18.73 -12.95 -13.66
C ARG A 27 -17.82 -11.76 -13.96
N GLN A 28 -18.13 -10.60 -13.36
CA GLN A 28 -17.05 -9.71 -12.95
C GLN A 28 -16.23 -10.55 -11.98
N ARG A 29 -15.17 -11.16 -12.51
CA ARG A 29 -14.05 -11.60 -11.70
C ARG A 29 -13.79 -10.41 -10.79
N THR A 30 -14.00 -10.60 -9.49
CA THR A 30 -13.43 -9.72 -8.48
C THR A 30 -11.93 -9.86 -8.69
N THR A 31 -11.39 -9.06 -9.60
CA THR A 31 -9.96 -8.98 -9.81
C THR A 31 -9.42 -8.62 -8.43
N PRO A 32 -8.52 -9.44 -7.86
CA PRO A 32 -8.02 -9.20 -6.53
C PRO A 32 -7.53 -7.75 -6.45
N VAL A 33 -7.89 -7.08 -5.34
CA VAL A 33 -7.42 -5.73 -5.03
C VAL A 33 -5.90 -5.73 -5.17
N GLN A 34 -5.41 -4.98 -6.16
CA GLN A 34 -3.99 -4.93 -6.46
C GLN A 34 -3.47 -3.56 -6.07
N LEU A 35 -3.07 -3.38 -4.81
CA LEU A 35 -2.36 -2.19 -4.33
C LEU A 35 -0.89 -2.29 -4.73
N ALA A 36 -0.36 -1.35 -5.53
CA ALA A 36 0.95 -1.36 -6.22
C ALA A 36 1.00 -2.08 -7.60
N SER A 37 1.87 -1.61 -8.50
CA SER A 37 2.03 -2.13 -9.88
C SER A 37 2.35 -3.63 -9.91
N PRO A 38 1.83 -4.41 -10.89
CA PRO A 38 2.26 -5.78 -11.13
C PRO A 38 3.76 -5.91 -11.40
N GLN A 39 4.40 -4.90 -12.00
CA GLN A 39 5.84 -4.93 -12.28
C GLN A 39 6.70 -4.93 -11.02
N ALA A 40 6.18 -4.38 -9.91
CA ALA A 40 6.83 -4.43 -8.60
C ALA A 40 6.94 -5.85 -8.03
N LEU A 41 6.31 -6.85 -8.65
CA LEU A 41 6.54 -8.26 -8.31
C LEU A 41 7.77 -8.87 -9.00
N ASN A 42 8.12 -8.39 -10.19
CA ASN A 42 9.15 -9.02 -11.02
C ASN A 42 10.56 -8.66 -10.54
N SER A 43 10.70 -7.53 -9.83
CA SER A 43 12.00 -7.05 -9.31
C SER A 43 12.51 -7.81 -8.08
N PHE A 44 11.70 -8.68 -7.47
CA PHE A 44 12.10 -9.48 -6.30
C PHE A 44 13.03 -10.65 -6.60
N ALA A 45 13.29 -10.94 -7.87
CA ALA A 45 14.18 -12.02 -8.27
C ALA A 45 15.67 -11.68 -8.09
N GLU A 46 16.02 -10.41 -7.82
CA GLU A 46 17.39 -10.03 -7.48
C GLU A 46 17.64 -10.32 -5.99
N ALA A 47 18.60 -11.22 -5.76
CA ALA A 47 18.93 -11.77 -4.44
C ALA A 47 19.12 -10.68 -3.39
N LEU A 48 18.22 -10.65 -2.40
CA LEU A 48 18.43 -9.89 -1.19
C LEU A 48 19.72 -10.41 -0.52
N PRO A 49 20.62 -9.52 -0.07
CA PRO A 49 21.78 -9.96 0.71
C PRO A 49 21.28 -10.69 1.95
N THR A 50 21.74 -11.92 2.13
CA THR A 50 21.41 -12.78 3.26
C THR A 50 22.08 -12.21 4.50
N ALA A 51 21.38 -11.34 5.23
CA ALA A 51 21.83 -10.93 6.55
C ALA A 51 21.52 -12.08 7.50
N ALA A 52 22.54 -12.62 8.18
CA ALA A 52 22.33 -13.58 9.25
C ALA A 52 21.56 -12.88 10.39
N VAL A 53 20.24 -13.02 10.40
CA VAL A 53 19.40 -12.49 11.46
C VAL A 53 19.54 -13.40 12.67
N VAL A 54 20.15 -12.89 13.75
CA VAL A 54 20.07 -13.53 15.05
C VAL A 54 18.66 -13.29 15.58
N LEU A 55 17.77 -14.27 15.38
CA LEU A 55 16.39 -14.20 15.85
C LEU A 55 16.38 -14.39 17.39
N PRO A 56 15.67 -13.55 18.16
CA PRO A 56 15.35 -13.86 19.54
C PRO A 56 14.57 -15.19 19.63
N SER A 57 14.70 -15.91 20.75
CA SER A 57 13.95 -17.17 20.95
C SER A 57 12.44 -16.91 20.88
N ILE A 58 11.72 -17.71 20.08
CA ILE A 58 10.26 -17.62 19.91
C ILE A 58 9.52 -17.92 21.23
N GLU A 59 10.15 -18.70 22.12
CA GLU A 59 9.55 -19.16 23.37
C GLU A 59 9.23 -18.03 24.37
N ASP A 60 9.93 -16.88 24.25
CA ASP A 60 9.76 -15.74 25.17
C ASP A 60 8.86 -14.63 24.63
N ALA A 61 8.34 -14.73 23.40
CA ALA A 61 7.49 -13.68 22.84
C ALA A 61 6.03 -13.80 23.31
N PRO A 62 5.44 -12.70 23.81
CA PRO A 62 4.05 -12.72 24.25
C PRO A 62 3.13 -13.02 23.07
N PRO A 63 2.11 -13.89 23.25
CA PRO A 63 1.08 -14.07 22.25
C PRO A 63 0.30 -12.77 22.07
N MET A 64 -0.22 -12.56 20.87
CA MET A 64 -1.04 -11.38 20.58
C MET A 64 -2.52 -11.76 20.61
N THR A 65 -3.32 -10.96 21.33
CA THR A 65 -4.77 -11.02 21.26
C THR A 65 -5.24 -10.16 20.09
N ALA A 66 -5.55 -10.79 18.95
CA ALA A 66 -6.20 -10.10 17.84
C ALA A 66 -7.69 -9.89 18.15
N GLY A 67 -8.35 -8.92 17.50
CA GLY A 67 -9.69 -8.39 17.85
C GLY A 67 -10.88 -9.38 17.95
N ASN A 68 -10.66 -10.68 17.75
CA ASN A 68 -11.59 -11.77 18.07
C ASN A 68 -11.29 -12.47 19.41
N ASN A 69 -10.41 -11.92 20.25
CA ASN A 69 -9.91 -12.50 21.51
C ASN A 69 -9.19 -13.86 21.35
N ALA A 70 -8.81 -14.25 20.13
CA ALA A 70 -7.98 -15.43 19.92
C ALA A 70 -6.51 -15.07 20.16
N SER A 71 -5.90 -15.78 21.10
CA SER A 71 -4.45 -15.76 21.32
C SER A 71 -3.75 -16.38 20.12
N ARG A 72 -2.85 -15.61 19.47
CA ARG A 72 -2.03 -16.09 18.36
C ARG A 72 -0.60 -16.32 18.84
N PRO A 73 -0.05 -17.53 18.71
CA PRO A 73 1.35 -17.75 19.01
C PRO A 73 2.22 -17.01 17.99
N THR A 74 3.38 -16.57 18.45
CA THR A 74 4.38 -15.93 17.60
C THR A 74 4.87 -16.95 16.56
N THR A 75 4.84 -16.55 15.29
CA THR A 75 5.29 -17.36 14.15
C THR A 75 6.77 -17.14 13.86
N ALA A 76 7.24 -15.90 13.96
CA ALA A 76 8.64 -15.53 13.80
C ALA A 76 8.95 -14.24 14.57
N ILE A 77 10.22 -14.01 14.91
CA ILE A 77 10.72 -12.79 15.54
C ILE A 77 11.98 -12.36 14.81
N THR A 78 12.05 -11.10 14.38
CA THR A 78 13.26 -10.49 13.81
C THR A 78 13.78 -9.38 14.73
N ALA A 79 14.81 -8.64 14.30
CA ALA A 79 15.28 -7.47 15.04
C ALA A 79 14.19 -6.39 15.14
N HIS A 80 13.38 -6.21 14.09
CA HIS A 80 12.36 -5.17 14.04
C HIS A 80 10.91 -5.66 14.14
N THR A 81 10.65 -6.97 14.08
CA THR A 81 9.28 -7.48 14.03
C THR A 81 9.00 -8.65 14.96
N ARG A 82 7.75 -8.73 15.41
CA ARG A 82 7.11 -9.97 15.87
C ARG A 82 6.00 -10.32 14.90
N ILE A 83 6.02 -11.53 14.36
CA ILE A 83 5.13 -11.93 13.28
C ILE A 83 4.14 -12.98 13.78
N TYR A 84 2.87 -12.78 13.46
CA TYR A 84 1.75 -13.63 13.85
C TYR A 84 0.93 -14.02 12.61
N THR A 85 0.33 -15.22 12.62
CA THR A 85 -0.57 -15.66 11.56
C THR A 85 -1.92 -16.12 12.11
N GLY A 86 -3.00 -15.84 11.38
CA GLY A 86 -4.38 -16.24 11.65
C GLY A 86 -4.87 -17.36 10.73
N ALA A 87 -6.04 -17.91 11.03
CA ALA A 87 -6.63 -18.95 10.18
C ALA A 87 -7.08 -18.39 8.82
N GLY A 88 -6.92 -19.20 7.76
CA GLY A 88 -7.45 -18.89 6.43
C GLY A 88 -6.60 -17.93 5.57
N THR A 89 -5.47 -17.44 6.10
CA THR A 89 -4.42 -16.72 5.35
C THR A 89 -3.30 -17.70 4.91
N TYR A 90 -2.06 -17.24 4.82
CA TYR A 90 -0.85 -18.05 4.66
C TYR A 90 -0.65 -19.06 5.81
N THR A 91 0.04 -20.17 5.53
CA THR A 91 0.42 -21.14 6.57
C THR A 91 1.50 -20.58 7.51
N THR A 92 1.71 -21.21 8.66
CA THR A 92 2.80 -20.84 9.58
C THR A 92 4.18 -20.92 8.90
N GLU A 93 4.40 -21.93 8.05
CA GLU A 93 5.64 -22.08 7.28
C GLU A 93 5.82 -20.96 6.25
N ASP A 94 4.74 -20.66 5.50
CA ASP A 94 4.72 -19.53 4.56
C ASP A 94 5.10 -18.23 5.28
N VAL A 95 4.48 -17.94 6.42
CA VAL A 95 4.73 -16.71 7.19
C VAL A 95 6.12 -16.68 7.83
N ALA A 96 6.62 -17.81 8.32
CA ALA A 96 7.99 -17.90 8.85
C ALA A 96 9.02 -17.59 7.76
N SER A 97 8.79 -18.06 6.53
CA SER A 97 9.66 -17.79 5.37
C SER A 97 9.70 -16.31 4.95
N LEU A 98 8.70 -15.51 5.36
CA LEU A 98 8.63 -14.08 5.08
C LEU A 98 9.45 -13.22 6.04
N ALA A 99 9.97 -13.76 7.15
CA ALA A 99 10.65 -12.99 8.17
C ALA A 99 11.87 -12.22 7.63
N GLU A 100 12.76 -12.88 6.89
CA GLU A 100 13.93 -12.25 6.29
C GLU A 100 13.56 -11.23 5.17
N PRO A 101 12.66 -11.54 4.22
CA PRO A 101 12.17 -10.54 3.26
C PRO A 101 11.55 -9.30 3.90
N ILE A 102 10.79 -9.44 4.99
CA ILE A 102 10.21 -8.32 5.74
C ILE A 102 11.32 -7.49 6.40
N GLU A 103 12.29 -8.14 7.03
CA GLU A 103 13.42 -7.46 7.67
C GLU A 103 14.25 -6.67 6.65
N ALA A 104 14.50 -7.24 5.47
CA ALA A 104 15.18 -6.56 4.37
C ALA A 104 14.37 -5.36 3.85
N ALA A 105 13.04 -5.46 3.81
CA ALA A 105 12.17 -4.34 3.46
C ALA A 105 12.25 -3.22 4.51
N ILE A 106 12.23 -3.56 5.79
CA ILE A 106 12.38 -2.60 6.89
C ILE A 106 13.72 -1.87 6.80
N SER A 107 14.82 -2.60 6.58
CA SER A 107 16.15 -1.99 6.41
C SER A 107 16.19 -1.01 5.24
N TYR A 108 15.60 -1.39 4.10
CA TYR A 108 15.53 -0.52 2.94
C TYR A 108 14.72 0.76 3.22
N VAL A 109 13.55 0.65 3.86
CA VAL A 109 12.73 1.83 4.14
C VAL A 109 13.37 2.74 5.19
N HIS A 110 14.10 2.20 6.17
CA HIS A 110 14.92 3.00 7.09
C HIS A 110 15.94 3.84 6.32
N GLU A 111 16.75 3.19 5.48
CA GLU A 111 17.80 3.84 4.69
C GLU A 111 17.20 4.91 3.77
N ARG A 112 16.17 4.57 3.02
CA ARG A 112 15.54 5.48 2.06
C ARG A 112 14.91 6.69 2.73
N THR A 113 14.20 6.48 3.83
CA THR A 113 13.48 7.58 4.48
C THR A 113 14.37 8.42 5.37
N GLY A 114 15.45 7.84 5.92
CA GLY A 114 16.24 8.41 7.01
C GLY A 114 15.50 8.35 8.37
N LEU A 115 14.39 7.61 8.44
CA LEU A 115 13.61 7.40 9.66
C LEU A 115 13.95 6.04 10.27
N ALA A 116 13.69 5.88 11.56
CA ALA A 116 13.96 4.64 12.28
C ALA A 116 12.79 4.25 13.18
N LEU A 117 12.52 2.94 13.27
CA LEU A 117 11.63 2.40 14.28
C LEU A 117 12.25 2.64 15.66
N SER A 118 11.48 3.24 16.56
CA SER A 118 11.85 3.43 17.96
C SER A 118 11.82 2.13 18.76
N GLN A 119 11.00 1.15 18.33
CA GLN A 119 10.82 -0.18 18.92
C GLN A 119 10.32 -1.18 17.86
N PRO A 120 10.42 -2.50 18.10
CA PRO A 120 9.83 -3.50 17.21
C PRO A 120 8.33 -3.30 16.99
N VAL A 121 7.83 -3.78 15.86
CA VAL A 121 6.42 -3.75 15.45
C VAL A 121 5.82 -5.15 15.41
N ASN A 122 4.52 -5.26 15.64
CA ASN A 122 3.79 -6.50 15.43
C ASN A 122 3.26 -6.53 13.99
N VAL A 123 3.50 -7.63 13.28
CA VAL A 123 2.95 -7.90 11.94
C VAL A 123 2.01 -9.08 12.03
N VAL A 124 0.78 -8.88 11.57
CA VAL A 124 -0.30 -9.84 11.75
C VAL A 124 -0.85 -10.22 10.38
N PHE A 125 -0.53 -11.42 9.94
CA PHE A 125 -1.16 -12.02 8.76
C PHE A 125 -2.53 -12.54 9.13
N ASP A 126 -3.55 -12.10 8.42
CA ASP A 126 -4.94 -12.44 8.69
C ASP A 126 -5.76 -12.52 7.40
N ARG A 127 -7.05 -12.83 7.53
CA ARG A 127 -8.00 -12.84 6.42
C ARG A 127 -9.29 -12.14 6.81
N ARG A 128 -9.76 -11.25 5.93
CA ARG A 128 -11.11 -10.68 6.08
C ARG A 128 -12.17 -11.74 5.77
N PRO A 129 -13.22 -11.89 6.61
CA PRO A 129 -14.33 -12.79 6.32
C PRO A 129 -14.98 -12.46 4.98
N GLY A 130 -15.24 -13.49 4.15
CA GLY A 130 -15.95 -13.33 2.88
C GLY A 130 -15.17 -12.61 1.75
N ALA A 131 -13.91 -12.22 1.98
CA ALA A 131 -13.09 -11.53 0.97
C ALA A 131 -11.73 -12.22 0.80
N CYS A 132 -11.20 -12.14 -0.44
CA CYS A 132 -9.83 -12.55 -0.79
C CYS A 132 -9.10 -11.44 -1.56
N GLY A 133 -9.09 -10.24 -0.97
CA GLY A 133 -8.25 -9.13 -1.43
C GLY A 133 -6.98 -9.03 -0.59
N LEU A 134 -5.93 -8.47 -1.20
CA LEU A 134 -4.77 -7.99 -0.45
C LEU A 134 -5.08 -6.57 0.05
N ASP A 135 -5.00 -6.37 1.36
CA ASP A 135 -5.22 -5.09 2.02
C ASP A 135 -4.42 -5.06 3.32
N ALA A 136 -4.10 -3.87 3.83
CA ALA A 136 -3.38 -3.72 5.09
C ALA A 136 -3.78 -2.47 5.85
N ALA A 137 -3.44 -2.45 7.13
CA ALA A 137 -3.60 -1.28 7.97
C ALA A 137 -2.56 -1.26 9.09
N ALA A 138 -1.81 -0.16 9.20
CA ALA A 138 -0.98 0.15 10.34
C ALA A 138 -1.78 0.86 11.45
N PHE A 139 -1.96 0.18 12.59
CA PHE A 139 -2.42 0.78 13.84
C PHE A 139 -1.20 1.30 14.60
N THR A 140 -0.71 2.46 14.19
CA THR A 140 0.61 2.97 14.57
C THR A 140 0.74 3.34 16.06
N ASN A 141 -0.37 3.71 16.70
CA ASN A 141 -0.44 3.99 18.13
C ASN A 141 -0.22 2.76 19.02
N VAL A 142 -0.48 1.56 18.50
CA VAL A 142 -0.24 0.27 19.18
C VAL A 142 0.79 -0.59 18.45
N ARG A 143 1.54 0.01 17.52
CA ARG A 143 2.64 -0.62 16.76
C ARG A 143 2.28 -1.94 16.11
N THR A 144 1.05 -2.04 15.59
CA THR A 144 0.54 -3.29 15.02
C THR A 144 0.06 -3.06 13.59
N MET A 145 0.60 -3.83 12.66
CA MET A 145 0.22 -3.84 11.25
C MET A 145 -0.57 -5.12 10.97
N PHE A 146 -1.77 -4.97 10.43
CA PHE A 146 -2.53 -6.09 9.89
C PHE A 146 -2.32 -6.17 8.40
N LEU A 147 -1.96 -7.35 7.90
CA LEU A 147 -1.97 -7.67 6.49
C LEU A 147 -3.05 -8.73 6.25
N TYR A 148 -4.07 -8.35 5.50
CA TYR A 148 -5.14 -9.25 5.09
C TYR A 148 -4.82 -9.84 3.73
N ALA A 149 -4.69 -11.17 3.67
CA ALA A 149 -4.43 -11.89 2.43
C ALA A 149 -5.02 -13.30 2.47
N CYS A 150 -5.35 -13.82 1.30
CA CYS A 150 -5.58 -15.25 1.10
C CYS A 150 -4.27 -15.92 0.64
N ARG A 151 -4.15 -17.23 0.86
CA ARG A 151 -2.93 -18.00 0.55
C ARG A 151 -2.47 -17.89 -0.91
N ASP A 152 -3.42 -17.68 -1.84
CA ASP A 152 -3.15 -17.61 -3.28
C ASP A 152 -2.55 -16.26 -3.73
N ILE A 153 -2.50 -15.26 -2.84
CA ILE A 153 -1.80 -14.00 -3.12
C ILE A 153 -0.28 -14.28 -3.06
N PRO A 154 0.51 -13.84 -4.06
CA PRO A 154 1.95 -14.04 -4.01
C PRO A 154 2.57 -13.37 -2.77
N GLN A 155 3.39 -14.11 -2.05
CA GLN A 155 4.05 -13.63 -0.82
C GLN A 155 4.85 -12.33 -1.02
N GLY A 156 5.50 -12.14 -2.18
CA GLY A 156 6.18 -10.88 -2.50
C GLY A 156 5.26 -9.65 -2.49
N ARG A 157 3.96 -9.82 -2.77
CA ARG A 157 2.97 -8.74 -2.58
C ARG A 157 2.77 -8.37 -1.12
N ALA A 158 2.77 -9.36 -0.23
CA ALA A 158 2.67 -9.08 1.21
C ALA A 158 3.83 -8.20 1.66
N VAL A 159 5.06 -8.51 1.21
CA VAL A 159 6.24 -7.71 1.50
C VAL A 159 6.13 -6.29 0.95
N ASN A 160 5.62 -6.11 -0.28
CA ASN A 160 5.40 -4.77 -0.86
C ASN A 160 4.49 -3.88 -0.02
N ILE A 161 3.39 -4.46 0.43
CA ILE A 161 2.42 -3.72 1.25
C ILE A 161 2.99 -3.46 2.63
N LEU A 162 3.66 -4.43 3.25
CA LEU A 162 4.30 -4.20 4.56
C LEU A 162 5.39 -3.13 4.49
N ALA A 163 6.15 -3.02 3.39
CA ALA A 163 7.11 -1.93 3.21
C ALA A 163 6.43 -0.55 3.29
N HIS A 164 5.22 -0.41 2.75
CA HIS A 164 4.41 0.81 2.87
C HIS A 164 3.92 1.02 4.31
N GLU A 165 3.34 0.00 4.94
CA GLU A 165 2.81 0.09 6.31
C GLU A 165 3.89 0.42 7.35
N VAL A 166 5.11 -0.09 7.17
CA VAL A 166 6.25 0.23 8.03
C VAL A 166 6.53 1.72 8.00
N VAL A 167 6.44 2.39 6.85
CA VAL A 167 6.69 3.83 6.76
C VAL A 167 5.65 4.63 7.54
N HIS A 168 4.39 4.19 7.64
CA HIS A 168 3.44 4.81 8.56
C HIS A 168 3.90 4.71 10.02
N GLN A 169 4.44 3.55 10.44
CA GLN A 169 5.00 3.44 11.78
C GLN A 169 6.23 4.34 11.96
N LEU A 170 7.13 4.41 10.98
CA LEU A 170 8.29 5.31 11.02
C LEU A 170 7.86 6.77 11.18
N ALA A 171 6.84 7.18 10.43
CA ALA A 171 6.27 8.51 10.53
C ALA A 171 5.65 8.76 11.91
N HIS A 172 4.89 7.80 12.45
CA HIS A 172 4.36 7.92 13.81
C HIS A 172 5.48 8.02 14.86
N ASP A 173 6.57 7.27 14.72
CA ASP A 173 7.71 7.35 15.64
C ASP A 173 8.44 8.69 15.55
N ARG A 174 8.51 9.28 14.36
CA ARG A 174 9.14 10.58 14.11
C ARG A 174 8.30 11.77 14.54
N TYR A 175 7.00 11.75 14.25
CA TYR A 175 6.09 12.90 14.40
C TYR A 175 5.08 12.73 15.55
N GLY A 176 5.01 11.56 16.17
CA GLY A 176 4.08 11.26 17.27
C GLY A 176 2.62 11.46 16.87
N ALA A 177 1.86 12.11 17.73
CA ALA A 177 0.43 12.36 17.53
C ALA A 177 0.11 13.13 16.23
N ALA A 178 1.05 13.95 15.72
CA ALA A 178 0.85 14.69 14.49
C ALA A 178 0.66 13.77 13.27
N HIS A 179 1.25 12.57 13.28
CA HIS A 179 1.01 11.58 12.21
C HIS A 179 -0.48 11.24 12.03
N MET A 180 -1.24 11.19 13.13
CA MET A 180 -2.68 10.89 13.08
C MET A 180 -3.50 12.03 12.44
N GLN A 181 -2.92 13.21 12.31
CA GLN A 181 -3.54 14.42 11.73
C GLN A 181 -2.86 14.86 10.42
N ALA A 182 -1.81 14.15 9.99
CA ALA A 182 -1.09 14.48 8.77
C ALA A 182 -2.05 14.48 7.57
N ASP A 183 -1.86 15.45 6.68
CA ASP A 183 -2.52 15.49 5.38
C ASP A 183 -2.38 14.14 4.68
N ILE A 184 -3.49 13.59 4.17
CA ILE A 184 -3.49 12.27 3.55
C ILE A 184 -2.58 12.22 2.32
N ILE A 185 -2.43 13.33 1.59
CA ILE A 185 -1.49 13.47 0.48
C ILE A 185 -0.07 13.15 0.96
N LEU A 186 0.33 13.73 2.08
CA LEU A 186 1.68 13.57 2.62
C LEU A 186 1.86 12.23 3.33
N SER A 187 0.83 11.75 4.04
CA SER A 187 0.88 10.47 4.74
C SER A 187 1.02 9.29 3.77
N GLU A 188 0.09 9.16 2.83
CA GLU A 188 0.09 8.06 1.86
C GLU A 188 1.20 8.24 0.83
N GLY A 189 1.51 9.49 0.47
CA GLY A 189 2.63 9.84 -0.38
C GLY A 189 3.97 9.45 0.23
N LEU A 190 4.21 9.74 1.51
CA LEU A 190 5.43 9.33 2.20
C LEU A 190 5.53 7.81 2.32
N ALA A 191 4.43 7.14 2.66
CA ALA A 191 4.43 5.69 2.80
C ALA A 191 4.75 4.98 1.48
N THR A 192 4.13 5.44 0.40
CA THR A 192 4.39 4.94 -0.95
C THR A 192 5.81 5.30 -1.41
N TRP A 193 6.22 6.56 -1.25
CA TRP A 193 7.56 7.02 -1.63
C TRP A 193 8.66 6.28 -0.87
N GLY A 194 8.47 6.07 0.44
CA GLY A 194 9.41 5.41 1.34
C GLY A 194 9.52 3.92 1.03
N ALA A 195 8.43 3.27 0.63
CA ALA A 195 8.45 1.88 0.16
C ALA A 195 9.21 1.72 -1.19
N GLY A 196 9.35 2.78 -1.99
CA GLY A 196 10.35 2.89 -3.05
C GLY A 196 10.37 1.70 -4.01
N ARG A 197 11.48 0.94 -4.06
CA ARG A 197 11.67 -0.22 -4.97
C ARG A 197 10.56 -1.27 -4.87
N TYR A 198 9.90 -1.38 -3.72
CA TYR A 198 8.76 -2.28 -3.50
C TYR A 198 7.47 -1.80 -4.21
N TRP A 199 7.43 -0.56 -4.70
CA TRP A 199 6.29 0.05 -5.38
C TRP A 199 6.62 0.56 -6.78
N LEU A 200 7.87 0.97 -7.04
CA LEU A 200 8.34 1.47 -8.33
C LEU A 200 8.48 0.39 -9.40
N GLY A 201 8.69 -0.87 -8.99
CA GLY A 201 9.03 -1.94 -9.93
C GLY A 201 10.34 -1.67 -10.63
N GLY A 202 10.29 -1.44 -11.95
CA GLY A 202 11.48 -1.14 -12.76
C GLY A 202 11.75 0.35 -12.97
N ALA A 203 10.86 1.24 -12.52
CA ALA A 203 11.03 2.67 -12.72
C ALA A 203 12.14 3.23 -11.81
N PRO A 204 12.99 4.16 -12.29
CA PRO A 204 14.09 4.72 -11.50
C PRO A 204 13.61 5.62 -10.35
N SER A 205 12.46 6.29 -10.53
CA SER A 205 11.88 7.21 -9.54
C SER A 205 10.35 7.29 -9.65
N PHE A 206 9.69 7.86 -8.64
CA PHE A 206 8.24 8.08 -8.72
C PHE A 206 7.89 9.16 -9.74
N ARG A 207 8.80 10.11 -9.95
CA ARG A 207 8.72 11.07 -11.05
C ARG A 207 8.62 10.36 -12.39
N ASP A 208 9.57 9.48 -12.69
CA ASP A 208 9.63 8.76 -13.96
C ASP A 208 8.41 7.86 -14.13
N PHE A 209 8.01 7.15 -13.07
CA PHE A 209 6.82 6.30 -13.10
C PHE A 209 5.56 7.11 -13.44
N VAL A 210 5.33 8.24 -12.76
CA VAL A 210 4.14 9.08 -13.00
C VAL A 210 4.19 9.74 -14.38
N ALA A 211 5.36 10.22 -14.80
CA ALA A 211 5.57 10.82 -16.12
C ALA A 211 5.27 9.84 -17.26
N GLU A 212 5.66 8.57 -17.12
CA GLU A 212 5.42 7.52 -18.11
C GLU A 212 3.96 7.04 -18.10
N ASN A 213 3.38 6.82 -16.93
CA ASN A 213 2.11 6.10 -16.80
C ASN A 213 0.88 7.01 -16.70
N TYR A 214 1.03 8.25 -16.22
CA TYR A 214 -0.10 9.12 -15.87
C TYR A 214 -0.04 10.54 -16.41
N ARG A 215 1.06 10.99 -17.05
CA ARG A 215 1.22 12.38 -17.53
C ARG A 215 0.01 12.92 -18.31
N GLY A 216 -0.59 12.09 -19.18
CA GLY A 216 -1.76 12.48 -19.99
C GLY A 216 -3.11 12.41 -19.28
N ASN A 217 -3.15 11.96 -18.02
CA ASN A 217 -4.37 11.68 -17.27
C ASN A 217 -4.17 11.88 -15.76
N LEU A 218 -3.47 12.94 -15.35
CA LEU A 218 -3.25 13.23 -13.93
C LEU A 218 -4.58 13.54 -13.22
N LEU A 219 -4.73 13.03 -12.00
CA LEU A 219 -5.80 13.42 -11.09
C LEU A 219 -5.35 14.63 -10.26
N PRO A 220 -6.25 15.57 -9.91
CA PRO A 220 -5.95 16.62 -8.94
C PRO A 220 -5.42 16.03 -7.63
N LEU A 221 -4.41 16.64 -7.01
CA LEU A 221 -3.80 16.10 -5.78
C LEU A 221 -4.78 16.08 -4.61
N ASP A 222 -5.78 16.98 -4.61
CA ASP A 222 -6.84 17.08 -3.61
C ASP A 222 -8.01 16.11 -3.84
N THR A 223 -7.91 15.20 -4.82
CA THR A 223 -8.93 14.17 -5.06
C THR A 223 -9.13 13.29 -3.82
N ASP A 224 -10.37 13.21 -3.33
CA ASP A 224 -10.73 12.32 -2.24
C ASP A 224 -10.66 10.85 -2.69
N SER A 225 -9.83 10.06 -1.99
CA SER A 225 -9.67 8.64 -2.25
C SER A 225 -10.78 7.77 -1.63
N ARG A 226 -11.64 8.32 -0.76
CA ARG A 226 -12.70 7.57 -0.10
C ARG A 226 -13.74 7.07 -1.11
N GLY A 227 -13.93 5.75 -1.15
CA GLY A 227 -14.87 5.09 -2.07
C GLY A 227 -14.41 5.10 -3.52
N ALA A 228 -13.19 5.57 -3.81
CA ALA A 228 -12.60 5.51 -5.13
C ALA A 228 -12.30 4.05 -5.53
N SER A 229 -12.20 3.81 -6.84
CA SER A 229 -11.77 2.51 -7.34
C SER A 229 -10.31 2.23 -6.94
N THR A 230 -9.92 0.95 -6.84
CA THR A 230 -8.52 0.58 -6.58
C THR A 230 -7.55 1.20 -7.60
N ALA A 231 -7.94 1.31 -8.87
CA ALA A 231 -7.12 1.94 -9.90
C ALA A 231 -6.90 3.43 -9.62
N THR A 232 -7.96 4.15 -9.24
CA THR A 232 -7.91 5.56 -8.86
C THR A 232 -7.04 5.76 -7.61
N MET A 233 -7.24 4.94 -6.57
CA MET A 233 -6.42 4.99 -5.35
C MET A 233 -4.94 4.77 -5.64
N ASN A 234 -4.61 3.74 -6.43
CA ASN A 234 -3.22 3.47 -6.82
C ASN A 234 -2.61 4.66 -7.56
N GLN A 235 -3.33 5.23 -8.52
CA GLN A 235 -2.86 6.40 -9.24
C GLN A 235 -2.58 7.57 -8.29
N LEU A 236 -3.50 7.87 -7.36
CA LEU A 236 -3.28 8.90 -6.36
C LEU A 236 -2.04 8.62 -5.51
N TYR A 237 -1.82 7.38 -5.07
CA TYR A 237 -0.66 7.03 -4.26
C TYR A 237 0.66 7.25 -5.00
N TYR A 238 0.73 6.87 -6.28
CA TYR A 238 1.90 7.14 -7.12
C TYR A 238 2.11 8.64 -7.35
N GLN A 239 1.04 9.40 -7.61
CA GLN A 239 1.13 10.86 -7.76
C GLN A 239 1.57 11.54 -6.47
N TRP A 240 0.99 11.16 -5.33
CA TRP A 240 1.36 11.69 -4.01
C TRP A 240 2.80 11.32 -3.64
N ALA A 241 3.27 10.11 -3.96
CA ALA A 241 4.67 9.73 -3.79
C ALA A 241 5.62 10.58 -4.64
N SER A 242 5.26 10.84 -5.90
CA SER A 242 6.00 11.73 -6.79
C SER A 242 5.98 13.18 -6.29
N PHE A 243 4.85 13.63 -5.72
CA PHE A 243 4.74 14.95 -5.11
C PHE A 243 5.63 15.09 -3.85
N VAL A 244 5.67 14.07 -3.00
CA VAL A 244 6.61 14.01 -1.86
C VAL A 244 8.06 14.04 -2.36
N GLU A 245 8.39 13.31 -3.42
CA GLU A 245 9.70 13.35 -4.05
C GLU A 245 10.07 14.77 -4.50
N TRP A 246 9.15 15.47 -5.17
CA TRP A 246 9.33 16.86 -5.60
C TRP A 246 9.51 17.83 -4.43
N ILE A 247 8.70 17.72 -3.38
CA ILE A 247 8.85 18.56 -2.17
C ILE A 247 10.26 18.36 -1.59
N ARG A 248 10.68 17.11 -1.41
CA ARG A 248 11.99 16.81 -0.82
C ARG A 248 13.15 17.25 -1.71
N ALA A 249 13.04 17.09 -3.02
CA ALA A 249 14.07 17.48 -3.98
C ALA A 249 14.18 19.02 -4.12
N THR A 250 13.06 19.73 -4.11
CA THR A 250 13.00 21.17 -4.41
C THR A 250 13.08 22.04 -3.16
N HIS A 251 12.46 21.60 -2.06
CA HIS A 251 12.31 22.37 -0.82
C HIS A 251 13.04 21.73 0.37
N GLY A 252 13.56 20.51 0.21
CA GLY A 252 14.34 19.82 1.23
C GLY A 252 13.49 19.10 2.29
N THR A 253 14.16 18.28 3.10
CA THR A 253 13.52 17.48 4.16
C THR A 253 12.84 18.34 5.22
N ALA A 254 13.40 19.50 5.56
CA ALA A 254 12.81 20.38 6.60
C ALA A 254 11.44 20.94 6.19
N ALA A 255 11.27 21.32 4.91
CA ALA A 255 9.98 21.76 4.40
C ALA A 255 8.96 20.61 4.43
N PHE A 256 9.38 19.41 4.03
CA PHE A 256 8.54 18.21 4.12
C PHE A 256 8.10 17.92 5.57
N ASP A 257 9.03 17.94 6.53
CA ASP A 257 8.74 17.70 7.95
C ASP A 257 7.73 18.72 8.50
N ASN A 258 7.88 20.01 8.14
CA ASN A 258 6.97 21.07 8.56
C ASN A 258 5.56 20.91 7.97
N LEU A 259 5.45 20.51 6.71
CA LEU A 259 4.16 20.19 6.10
C LEU A 259 3.50 18.99 6.77
N TYR A 260 4.26 17.91 6.97
CA TYR A 260 3.75 16.67 7.54
C TYR A 260 3.26 16.88 8.98
N GLY A 261 4.09 17.51 9.82
CA GLY A 261 3.77 17.79 11.22
C GLY A 261 2.73 18.88 11.42
N GLY A 262 2.55 19.78 10.44
CA GLY A 262 1.58 20.87 10.48
C GLY A 262 0.18 20.52 9.98
N GLY A 263 -0.04 19.29 9.50
CA GLY A 263 -1.35 18.83 9.04
C GLY A 263 -2.42 18.91 10.13
N THR A 264 -3.63 19.34 9.74
CA THR A 264 -4.76 19.53 10.67
C THR A 264 -5.86 18.46 10.53
N GLY A 265 -5.64 17.44 9.69
CA GLY A 265 -6.55 16.32 9.54
C GLY A 265 -6.25 15.44 8.33
N ARG A 266 -6.90 14.27 8.28
CA ARG A 266 -6.74 13.25 7.23
C ARG A 266 -7.45 13.55 5.90
N GLN A 267 -7.91 14.78 5.70
CA GLN A 267 -8.47 15.19 4.40
C GLN A 267 -7.33 15.71 3.50
N PRO A 268 -7.47 15.63 2.16
CA PRO A 268 -6.48 16.22 1.27
C PRO A 268 -6.35 17.73 1.49
N GLY A 269 -5.12 18.24 1.51
CA GLY A 269 -4.83 19.67 1.53
C GLY A 269 -4.93 20.35 2.89
N THR A 270 -4.86 19.60 3.98
CA THR A 270 -4.93 20.12 5.36
C THR A 270 -3.58 20.61 5.90
N ALA A 271 -2.47 20.33 5.20
CA ALA A 271 -1.14 20.82 5.56
C ALA A 271 -0.96 22.31 5.21
N PRO A 272 -0.06 23.03 5.90
CA PRO A 272 0.14 24.48 5.71
C PRO A 272 1.02 24.79 4.49
N TYR A 273 0.57 24.40 3.29
CA TYR A 273 1.34 24.59 2.04
C TYR A 273 1.73 26.05 1.80
N ALA A 274 0.82 26.99 2.02
CA ALA A 274 1.10 28.42 1.82
C ALA A 274 2.20 28.93 2.77
N ASP A 275 2.16 28.51 4.04
CA ASP A 275 3.12 28.98 5.04
C ASP A 275 4.50 28.34 4.86
N VAL A 276 4.55 27.08 4.40
CA VAL A 276 5.81 26.32 4.29
C VAL A 276 6.45 26.41 2.91
N LEU A 277 5.65 26.36 1.83
CA LEU A 277 6.13 26.43 0.45
C LEU A 277 6.03 27.83 -0.16
N GLY A 278 5.34 28.76 0.51
CA GLY A 278 5.07 30.10 -0.02
C GLY A 278 3.99 30.15 -1.10
N VAL A 279 3.31 29.03 -1.37
CA VAL A 279 2.32 28.87 -2.44
C VAL A 279 1.16 27.98 -1.99
N SER A 280 -0.02 28.13 -2.60
CA SER A 280 -1.17 27.26 -2.30
C SER A 280 -0.90 25.81 -2.73
N LEU A 281 -1.68 24.83 -2.24
CA LEU A 281 -1.59 23.45 -2.73
C LEU A 281 -1.76 23.37 -4.26
N ARG A 282 -2.67 24.16 -4.83
CA ARG A 282 -2.94 24.15 -6.28
C ARG A 282 -1.78 24.71 -7.10
N ASP A 283 -1.10 25.72 -6.57
CA ASP A 283 0.10 26.27 -7.20
C ASP A 283 1.30 25.31 -7.04
N ALA A 284 1.42 24.64 -5.89
CA ALA A 284 2.40 23.59 -5.66
C ALA A 284 2.16 22.39 -6.61
N GLU A 285 0.91 21.99 -6.82
CA GLU A 285 0.53 20.97 -7.81
C GLU A 285 0.99 21.37 -9.21
N THR A 286 0.75 22.62 -9.61
CA THR A 286 1.18 23.14 -10.92
C THR A 286 2.70 23.12 -11.07
N ALA A 287 3.44 23.51 -10.02
CA ALA A 287 4.90 23.48 -10.01
C ALA A 287 5.45 22.04 -10.07
N TRP A 288 4.82 21.11 -9.36
CA TRP A 288 5.15 19.68 -9.44
C TRP A 288 4.89 19.10 -10.84
N GLN A 289 3.74 19.43 -11.46
CA GLN A 289 3.44 18.99 -12.83
C GLN A 289 4.49 19.51 -13.81
N ALA A 290 4.92 20.77 -13.70
CA ALA A 290 6.01 21.30 -14.51
C ALA A 290 7.36 20.61 -14.25
N TRP A 291 7.61 20.16 -13.01
CA TRP A 291 8.79 19.38 -12.67
C TRP A 291 8.78 17.98 -13.28
N LEU A 292 7.61 17.34 -13.44
CA LEU A 292 7.51 16.06 -14.16
C LEU A 292 7.99 16.15 -15.62
N ASP A 293 7.97 17.34 -16.23
CA ASP A 293 8.37 17.55 -17.62
C ASP A 293 9.85 17.92 -17.81
N GLN A 294 10.55 18.22 -16.72
CA GLN A 294 11.99 18.46 -16.79
C GLN A 294 12.72 17.11 -17.01
N PRO A 295 13.95 17.12 -17.54
CA PRO A 295 14.81 15.94 -17.50
C PRO A 295 15.12 15.54 -16.06
N ALA A 296 15.26 14.25 -15.78
CA ALA A 296 15.85 13.79 -14.53
C ALA A 296 17.31 14.30 -14.46
N PRO A 297 17.78 14.77 -13.29
CA PRO A 297 19.15 15.22 -13.11
C PRO A 297 20.18 14.10 -13.31
#